data_AF-A0A6P7HBB7-F1
#
_entry.id   AF-A0A6P7HBB7-F1
#
_cell.length_a   1.000
_cell.length_b   1.000
_cell.length_c   1.000
_cell.angle_alpha   90.00
_cell.angle_beta   90.00
_cell.angle_gamma   90.00
#
_symmetry.space_group_name_H-M   'P 1'
#
loop_
_entity.id
_entity.type
_entity.pdbx_description
1 polymer ?
#
loop_
_entity_poly.entity_id
_entity_poly.type
_entity_poly.pdbx_seq_one_letter_code
_entity_poly.pdbx_strand_id
1 'polypeptide(L)'
;MVLNLNWYEPETDKTDDIIAAETKMQFSWGLFGHALYHGDWPPIMKSRIGLRSKLEGYPKSRLPEFTKEEIEYIKGTNDFFAFNSYTTSIIRAIDEPEIGDPTTEKDIGVYEYQRDDWDSSGSTWLKV
;
A
#
# COMPACT_ATOMS: atom_id res chain seq x y z
N MET A 1 8.81 7.36 -15.18
CA MET A 1 8.25 7.79 -13.88
C MET A 1 9.22 7.38 -12.77
N VAL A 2 9.28 8.12 -11.66
CA VAL A 2 10.03 7.72 -10.45
C VAL A 2 9.04 7.52 -9.32
N LEU A 3 9.08 6.39 -8.62
CA LEU A 3 8.20 6.09 -7.49
C LEU A 3 8.91 6.34 -6.16
N ASN A 4 8.24 6.95 -5.19
CA ASN A 4 8.76 6.98 -3.83
C ASN A 4 8.46 5.63 -3.16
N LEU A 5 9.50 4.91 -2.74
CA LEU A 5 9.41 3.60 -2.10
C LEU A 5 10.08 3.68 -0.73
N ASN A 6 9.32 3.44 0.32
CA ASN A 6 9.90 3.03 1.60
C ASN A 6 9.85 1.50 1.66
N TRP A 7 10.87 0.91 2.28
CA TRP A 7 10.74 -0.48 2.71
C TRP A 7 9.81 -0.54 3.91
N TYR A 8 8.92 -1.52 3.93
CA TYR A 8 7.99 -1.75 5.02
C TYR A 8 8.33 -3.10 5.63
N GLU A 9 9.14 -3.06 6.68
CA GLU A 9 9.66 -4.25 7.36
C GLU A 9 8.58 -4.83 8.30
N PRO A 10 8.26 -6.12 8.24
CA PRO A 10 7.37 -6.72 9.23
C PRO A 10 7.97 -6.65 10.64
N GLU A 11 7.16 -6.35 11.66
CA GLU A 11 7.63 -6.25 13.04
C GLU A 11 8.20 -7.60 13.54
N THR A 12 7.57 -8.70 13.12
CA THR A 12 7.99 -10.06 13.47
C THR A 12 7.85 -10.99 12.26
N ASP A 13 8.47 -12.18 12.34
CA ASP A 13 8.32 -13.24 11.33
C ASP A 13 6.95 -13.95 11.35
N LYS A 14 5.97 -13.41 12.10
CA LYS A 14 4.60 -13.93 12.09
C LYS A 14 3.96 -13.66 10.74
N THR A 15 3.19 -14.63 10.26
CA THR A 15 2.46 -14.53 8.99
C THR A 15 1.60 -13.28 8.90
N ASP A 16 0.96 -12.87 10.00
CA ASP A 16 0.09 -11.69 10.01
C ASP A 16 0.89 -10.39 9.75
N ASP A 17 2.06 -10.23 10.38
CA ASP A 17 2.91 -9.06 10.18
C ASP A 17 3.52 -9.02 8.78
N ILE A 18 3.89 -10.19 8.23
CA ILE A 18 4.37 -10.32 6.84
C ILE A 18 3.28 -9.90 5.84
N ILE A 19 2.04 -10.37 6.04
CA ILE A 19 0.90 -9.99 5.20
C ILE A 19 0.59 -8.50 5.34
N ALA A 20 0.67 -7.95 6.56
CA ALA A 20 0.47 -6.53 6.82
C ALA A 20 1.51 -5.67 6.09
N ALA A 21 2.80 -6.06 6.17
CA ALA A 21 3.90 -5.39 5.46
C ALA A 21 3.71 -5.42 3.94
N GLU A 22 3.36 -6.58 3.38
CA GLU A 22 3.04 -6.72 1.94
C GLU A 22 1.83 -5.86 1.55
N THR A 23 0.77 -5.86 2.35
CA THR A 23 -0.42 -5.03 2.12
C THR A 23 -0.02 -3.55 2.08
N LYS A 24 0.79 -3.09 3.02
CA LYS A 24 1.28 -1.70 3.03
C LYS A 24 2.10 -1.37 1.79
N MET A 25 3.00 -2.25 1.34
CA MET A 25 3.74 -2.08 0.09
C MET A 25 2.82 -1.93 -1.12
N GLN A 26 1.81 -2.79 -1.23
CA GLN A 26 0.84 -2.73 -2.33
C GLN A 26 0.02 -1.44 -2.32
N PHE A 27 -0.43 -0.98 -1.15
CA PHE A 27 -1.18 0.28 -1.02
C PHE A 27 -0.32 1.53 -1.14
N SER A 28 1.00 1.42 -0.95
CA SER A 28 1.93 2.53 -1.09
C SER A 28 2.40 2.66 -2.53
N TRP A 29 3.31 1.80 -2.95
CA TRP A 29 3.95 1.90 -4.25
C TRP A 29 3.41 0.91 -5.27
N GLY A 30 2.83 -0.21 -4.81
CA GLY A 30 2.12 -1.15 -5.68
C GLY A 30 0.95 -0.49 -6.40
N LEU A 31 0.32 0.54 -5.82
CA LEU A 31 -0.74 1.32 -6.45
C LEU A 31 -0.35 1.78 -7.87
N PHE A 32 0.87 2.32 -8.04
CA PHE A 32 1.37 2.75 -9.34
C PHE A 32 2.19 1.67 -10.04
N GLY A 33 3.02 0.94 -9.29
CA GLY A 33 3.88 -0.11 -9.84
C GLY A 33 3.07 -1.23 -10.49
N HIS A 34 2.02 -1.72 -9.82
CA HIS A 34 1.22 -2.82 -10.36
C HIS A 34 0.46 -2.40 -11.63
N ALA A 35 -0.03 -1.16 -11.71
CA ALA A 35 -0.65 -0.66 -12.93
C ALA A 35 0.35 -0.64 -14.10
N LEU A 36 1.58 -0.15 -13.88
CA LEU A 36 2.60 -0.11 -14.92
C LEU A 36 3.11 -1.48 -15.37
N TYR A 37 3.36 -2.41 -14.44
CA TYR A 37 4.03 -3.69 -14.75
C TYR A 37 3.04 -4.84 -14.98
N HIS A 38 1.88 -4.79 -14.34
CA HIS A 38 0.86 -5.83 -14.41
C HIS A 38 -0.44 -5.36 -15.07
N GLY A 39 -0.66 -4.05 -15.19
CA GLY A 39 -1.75 -3.45 -15.97
C GLY A 39 -2.96 -3.00 -15.15
N ASP A 40 -3.07 -3.43 -13.89
CA ASP A 40 -4.27 -3.20 -13.08
C ASP A 40 -3.89 -2.81 -11.64
N TRP A 41 -4.86 -2.55 -10.77
CA TRP A 41 -4.61 -2.39 -9.34
C TRP A 41 -4.15 -3.69 -8.68
N PRO A 42 -3.34 -3.62 -7.60
CA PRO A 42 -3.01 -4.80 -6.81
C PRO A 42 -4.25 -5.59 -6.37
N PRO A 43 -4.24 -6.93 -6.47
CA PRO A 43 -5.39 -7.77 -6.08
C PRO A 43 -5.85 -7.56 -4.63
N ILE A 44 -4.91 -7.33 -3.71
CA ILE A 44 -5.22 -7.06 -2.30
C ILE A 44 -5.97 -5.74 -2.13
N MET A 45 -5.58 -4.68 -2.85
CA MET A 45 -6.27 -3.39 -2.82
C MET A 45 -7.71 -3.52 -3.30
N LYS A 46 -7.93 -4.19 -4.44
CA LYS A 46 -9.27 -4.44 -4.99
C LYS A 46 -10.15 -5.21 -4.00
N SER A 47 -9.61 -6.28 -3.44
CA SER A 47 -10.36 -7.15 -2.52
C SER A 47 -10.71 -6.42 -1.22
N ARG A 48 -9.75 -5.71 -0.64
CA ARG A 48 -9.89 -5.04 0.67
C ARG A 48 -10.79 -3.80 0.57
N ILE A 49 -10.55 -2.92 -0.40
CA ILE A 49 -11.41 -1.74 -0.62
C ILE A 49 -12.81 -2.17 -1.05
N GLY A 50 -12.94 -3.20 -1.90
CA GLY A 50 -14.24 -3.73 -2.32
C GLY A 50 -15.06 -4.28 -1.15
N LEU A 51 -14.44 -5.09 -0.29
CA LEU A 51 -15.09 -5.61 0.92
C LEU A 51 -15.50 -4.48 1.87
N ARG A 52 -14.59 -3.55 2.17
CA ARG A 52 -14.87 -2.43 3.09
C ARG A 52 -15.95 -1.51 2.53
N SER A 53 -15.90 -1.17 1.25
CA SER A 53 -16.95 -0.39 0.57
C SER A 53 -18.33 -1.02 0.74
N LYS A 54 -18.43 -2.35 0.59
CA LYS A 54 -19.69 -3.08 0.80
C LYS A 54 -20.17 -3.01 2.26
N LEU A 55 -19.25 -3.19 3.22
CA LEU A 55 -19.58 -3.13 4.66
C LEU A 55 -19.98 -1.72 5.10
N GLU A 56 -19.39 -0.70 4.48
CA GLU A 56 -19.70 0.72 4.71
C GLU A 56 -20.99 1.18 4.00
N GLY A 57 -21.65 0.30 3.25
CA GLY A 57 -22.94 0.58 2.61
C GLY A 57 -22.84 1.26 1.24
N TYR A 58 -21.65 1.30 0.62
CA TYR A 58 -21.52 1.81 -0.74
C TYR A 58 -22.14 0.81 -1.75
N PRO A 59 -22.82 1.31 -2.80
CA PRO A 59 -23.43 0.46 -3.82
C PRO A 59 -22.41 -0.24 -4.72
N LYS A 60 -21.15 0.21 -4.70
CA LYS A 60 -20.02 -0.34 -5.46
C LYS A 60 -18.71 -0.05 -4.73
N SER A 61 -17.62 -0.68 -5.18
CA SER A 61 -16.26 -0.38 -4.69
C SER A 61 -15.94 1.11 -4.82
N ARG A 62 -15.30 1.68 -3.78
CA ARG A 62 -14.71 3.03 -3.79
C ARG A 62 -13.49 3.10 -4.71
N LEU A 63 -12.80 1.98 -4.94
CA LEU A 63 -11.70 1.88 -5.91
C LEU A 63 -12.29 1.70 -7.32
N PRO A 64 -12.02 2.63 -8.27
CA PRO A 64 -12.44 2.47 -9.66
C PRO A 64 -11.81 1.24 -10.32
N GLU A 65 -12.54 0.58 -11.20
CA GLU A 65 -12.01 -0.52 -11.99
C GLU A 65 -11.50 0.00 -13.34
N PHE A 66 -10.37 -0.54 -13.81
CA PHE A 66 -9.93 -0.28 -15.17
C PHE A 66 -10.72 -1.11 -16.18
N THR A 67 -10.98 -0.53 -17.35
CA THR A 67 -11.44 -1.32 -18.50
C THR A 67 -10.29 -2.12 -19.10
N LYS A 68 -10.60 -3.08 -19.97
CA LYS A 68 -9.57 -3.86 -20.66
C LYS A 68 -8.68 -2.97 -21.53
N GLU A 69 -9.30 -2.00 -22.20
CA GLU A 69 -8.61 -1.02 -23.03
C GLU A 69 -7.66 -0.15 -22.21
N GLU A 70 -8.06 0.26 -21.00
CA GLU A 70 -7.20 1.02 -20.08
C GLU A 70 -6.03 0.19 -19.56
N ILE A 71 -6.27 -1.08 -19.19
CA ILE A 71 -5.23 -2.03 -18.76
C ILE A 71 -4.18 -2.20 -19.87
N GLU A 72 -4.62 -2.44 -21.11
CA GLU A 72 -3.74 -2.60 -22.27
C GLU A 72 -2.97 -1.31 -22.59
N TYR A 73 -3.61 -0.16 -22.42
CA TYR A 73 -2.99 1.15 -22.66
C TYR A 73 -1.89 1.47 -21.64
N ILE A 74 -2.10 1.16 -20.36
CA ILE A 74 -1.18 1.52 -19.27
C ILE A 74 -0.03 0.52 -19.13
N LYS A 75 -0.30 -0.77 -19.30
CA LYS A 75 0.68 -1.83 -19.05
C LYS A 75 1.90 -1.68 -19.96
N GLY A 76 3.09 -1.68 -19.37
CA GLY A 76 4.34 -1.60 -20.11
C GLY A 76 4.69 -0.19 -20.60
N THR A 77 4.01 0.86 -20.15
CA THR A 77 4.34 2.27 -20.46
C THR A 77 5.57 2.79 -19.69
N ASN A 78 6.57 1.93 -19.49
CA ASN A 78 7.82 2.26 -18.81
C ASN A 78 9.01 1.54 -19.48
N ASP A 79 10.13 2.26 -19.60
CA ASP A 79 11.39 1.70 -20.12
C ASP A 79 12.32 1.22 -18.99
N PHE A 80 12.13 1.74 -17.77
CA PHE A 80 12.93 1.42 -16.60
C PHE A 80 12.12 1.58 -15.31
N PHE A 81 12.54 0.88 -14.27
CA PHE A 81 12.05 1.07 -12.92
C PHE A 81 12.97 2.02 -12.16
N ALA A 82 12.47 3.18 -11.76
CA ALA A 82 13.20 4.14 -10.95
C ALA A 82 12.44 4.44 -9.67
N PHE A 83 13.20 4.60 -8.59
CA PHE A 83 12.63 4.93 -7.30
C PHE A 83 13.51 5.85 -6.47
N ASN A 84 12.85 6.62 -5.61
CA ASN A 84 13.49 7.27 -4.49
C ASN A 84 13.24 6.42 -3.24
N SER A 85 14.30 6.11 -2.50
CA SER A 85 14.20 5.47 -1.19
C SER A 85 14.96 6.31 -0.17
N TYR A 86 14.33 6.52 0.98
CA TYR A 86 14.84 7.42 2.02
C TYR A 86 14.91 6.74 3.38
N THR A 87 13.93 5.91 3.71
CA THR A 87 13.81 5.29 5.03
C THR A 87 13.03 3.98 4.94
N THR A 88 12.97 3.29 6.07
CA THR A 88 12.15 2.11 6.31
C THR A 88 11.06 2.48 7.31
N SER A 89 9.96 1.76 7.32
CA SER A 89 9.02 1.74 8.46
C SER A 89 8.82 0.30 8.90
N ILE A 90 8.62 0.10 10.20
CA ILE A 90 8.17 -1.18 10.77
C ILE A 90 6.66 -1.25 10.68
N ILE A 91 6.14 -2.39 10.22
CA ILE A 91 4.72 -2.67 10.07
C ILE A 91 4.31 -3.83 10.99
N ARG A 92 3.26 -3.59 11.78
CA ARG A 92 2.63 -4.59 12.62
C ARG A 92 1.17 -4.77 12.20
N ALA A 93 0.70 -6.01 12.20
CA ALA A 93 -0.70 -6.32 12.01
C ALA A 93 -1.55 -5.77 13.17
N ILE A 94 -2.76 -5.34 12.86
CA ILE A 94 -3.75 -4.87 13.84
C ILE A 94 -5.08 -5.55 13.61
N ASP A 95 -5.95 -5.47 14.61
CA ASP A 95 -7.36 -5.82 14.44
C ASP A 95 -8.00 -4.98 13.34
N GLU A 96 -8.96 -5.56 12.62
CA GLU A 96 -9.62 -4.90 11.49
C GLU A 96 -10.25 -3.57 11.93
N PRO A 97 -9.90 -2.45 11.27
CA PRO A 97 -10.44 -1.14 11.66
C PRO A 97 -11.96 -1.07 11.51
N GLU A 98 -12.58 -0.29 12.38
CA GLU A 98 -14.02 -0.05 12.38
C GLU A 98 -14.59 0.37 11.00
N ILE A 99 -15.86 0.04 10.80
CA ILE A 99 -16.63 0.34 9.59
C ILE A 99 -17.47 1.60 9.84
N GLY A 100 -17.59 2.47 8.83
CA GLY A 100 -18.49 3.63 8.85
C GLY A 100 -17.83 4.98 8.61
N ASP A 101 -16.50 5.03 8.53
CA ASP A 101 -15.72 6.22 8.20
C ASP A 101 -14.50 5.79 7.37
N PRO A 102 -14.65 5.70 6.03
CA PRO A 102 -13.61 5.16 5.17
C PRO A 102 -12.40 6.10 5.03
N THR A 103 -11.22 5.58 5.33
CA THR A 103 -9.94 6.23 5.03
C THR A 103 -8.97 5.24 4.41
N THR A 104 -7.93 5.75 3.75
CA THR A 104 -6.86 4.91 3.19
C THR A 104 -6.18 4.10 4.29
N GLU A 105 -5.94 4.68 5.46
CA GLU A 105 -5.30 4.01 6.60
C GLU A 105 -6.15 2.85 7.12
N LYS A 106 -7.48 3.04 7.19
CA LYS A 106 -8.42 1.97 7.57
C LYS A 106 -8.49 0.89 6.49
N ASP A 107 -8.42 1.28 5.22
CA ASP A 107 -8.36 0.35 4.09
C ASP A 107 -7.04 -0.42 4.04
N ILE A 108 -5.92 0.13 4.53
CA ILE A 108 -4.66 -0.60 4.68
C ILE A 108 -4.72 -1.53 5.89
N GLY A 109 -5.17 -1.02 7.04
CA GLY A 109 -5.37 -1.79 8.27
C GLY A 109 -4.07 -2.28 8.91
N VAL A 110 -3.08 -1.40 9.08
CA VAL A 110 -1.80 -1.74 9.71
C VAL A 110 -1.36 -0.67 10.71
N TYR A 111 -0.50 -1.05 11.65
CA TYR A 111 0.24 -0.10 12.48
C TYR A 111 1.63 0.12 11.89
N GLU A 112 1.98 1.39 11.63
CA GLU A 112 3.25 1.81 11.06
C GLU A 112 4.03 2.66 12.06
N TYR A 113 5.32 2.37 12.26
CA TYR A 113 6.21 3.20 13.07
C TYR A 113 7.66 3.08 12.62
N GLN A 114 8.52 4.01 13.05
CA GLN A 114 9.97 3.87 12.93
C GLN A 114 10.55 3.59 14.31
N ARG A 115 11.59 2.77 14.41
CA ARG A 115 12.15 2.45 15.73
C ARG A 115 12.76 3.69 16.37
N ASP A 116 12.70 3.74 17.70
CA ASP A 116 13.21 4.88 18.47
C ASP A 116 14.73 4.87 18.60
N ASP A 117 15.36 3.72 18.40
CA ASP A 117 16.81 3.52 18.41
C ASP A 117 17.49 3.82 17.06
N TRP A 118 16.73 4.22 16.03
CA TRP A 118 17.27 4.60 14.73
C TRP A 118 17.81 6.04 14.71
N ASP A 119 18.87 6.25 13.96
CA ASP A 119 19.54 7.55 13.85
C ASP A 119 18.60 8.54 13.15
N SER A 120 18.30 9.65 13.82
CA SER A 120 17.37 10.65 13.31
C SER A 120 18.12 11.74 12.54
N SER A 121 17.55 12.16 11.41
CA SER A 121 18.03 13.33 10.68
C SER A 121 17.45 14.64 11.25
N GLY A 122 17.79 15.78 10.63
CA GLY A 122 17.13 17.05 10.93
C GLY A 122 15.64 17.11 10.52
N SER A 123 15.13 16.11 9.78
CA SER A 123 13.72 15.96 9.43
C SER A 123 13.07 14.85 10.24
N THR A 124 11.91 15.13 10.85
CA THR A 124 11.22 14.23 11.79
C THR A 124 10.75 12.91 11.18
N TRP A 125 10.53 12.87 9.87
CA TRP A 125 10.06 11.69 9.14
C TRP A 125 11.21 10.76 8.66
N LEU A 126 12.46 11.22 8.76
CA LEU A 126 13.62 10.54 8.19
C LEU A 126 14.53 10.03 9.31
N LYS A 127 14.48 8.70 9.52
CA LYS A 127 15.37 7.93 10.37
C LYS A 127 16.07 6.83 9.56
N VAL A 128 17.28 6.45 9.94
CA VAL A 128 18.09 5.39 9.28
C VAL A 128 18.75 4.46 10.28
#